data_AF-A0A840P6P3-F1
#
_entry.id   AF-A0A840P6P3-F1
#
_cell.length_a   1.000
_cell.length_b   1.000
_cell.length_c   1.000
_cell.angle_alpha   90.00
_cell.angle_beta   90.00
_cell.angle_gamma   90.00
#
_symmetry.space_group_name_H-M   'P 1'
#
loop_
_entity.id
_entity.type
_entity.pdbx_description
1 polymer ?
#
loop_
_entity_poly.entity_id
_entity_poly.type
_entity_poly.pdbx_seq_one_letter_code
_entity_poly.pdbx_strand_id
1 'polypeptide(L)'
;MITISGLVAGYGAADPILRGVDLTAAPGAVTCVVGPNGAGKSTVLKACSGLLRPRSGRILLDGDDLAGLAPAEIIRRGVVQVPQHHGLFPALTVRENVMLGAYVERRERERNRRRFAEIAELFPIVAERAGERAANLSGGQRRAVEFARALMLRPKVVLLDEPSVGLDPRARRQLAAAIGTLNSEGVTVLIVEQNVKFGLSLAHDAVVMEGGKVLRSCPAPDLLADPGMAALFLGGGAGGGGDEPKGDA
;
A
#
# COMPACT_ATOMS: atom_id res chain seq x y z
N MET A 1 -0.15 15.37 -0.33
CA MET A 1 -1.57 14.95 -0.27
C MET A 1 -1.87 14.13 -1.52
N ILE A 2 -2.62 13.03 -1.40
CA ILE A 2 -3.19 12.34 -2.56
C ILE A 2 -4.70 12.27 -2.43
N THR A 3 -5.41 12.66 -3.49
CA THR A 3 -6.87 12.73 -3.54
C THR A 3 -7.38 11.97 -4.75
N ILE A 4 -8.37 11.12 -4.53
CA ILE A 4 -9.04 10.30 -5.53
C ILE A 4 -10.49 10.78 -5.58
N SER A 5 -10.99 11.09 -6.77
CA SER A 5 -12.35 11.62 -6.94
C SER A 5 -13.10 10.92 -8.06
N GLY A 6 -14.27 10.35 -7.75
CA GLY A 6 -15.16 9.68 -8.68
C GLY A 6 -14.48 8.56 -9.48
N LEU A 7 -13.50 7.87 -8.89
CA LEU A 7 -12.64 6.94 -9.62
C LEU A 7 -13.40 5.68 -10.04
N VAL A 8 -13.41 5.43 -11.35
CA VAL A 8 -13.98 4.21 -11.95
C VAL A 8 -12.87 3.47 -12.68
N ALA A 9 -12.63 2.21 -12.33
CA ALA A 9 -11.58 1.39 -12.93
C ALA A 9 -11.92 -0.10 -12.85
N GLY A 10 -11.38 -0.89 -13.76
CA GLY A 10 -11.59 -2.34 -13.83
C GLY A 10 -10.72 -2.95 -14.92
N TYR A 11 -10.69 -4.27 -14.99
CA TYR A 11 -9.87 -5.00 -15.95
C TYR A 11 -10.69 -5.35 -17.20
N GLY A 12 -10.11 -5.13 -18.38
CA GLY A 12 -10.75 -5.43 -19.66
C GLY A 12 -12.08 -4.69 -19.85
N ALA A 13 -13.01 -5.33 -20.57
CA ALA A 13 -14.35 -4.81 -20.86
C ALA A 13 -15.41 -5.17 -19.81
N ALA A 14 -15.04 -5.91 -18.76
CA ALA A 14 -15.97 -6.35 -17.71
C ALA A 14 -16.53 -5.19 -16.88
N ASP A 15 -17.47 -5.48 -15.98
CA ASP A 15 -17.98 -4.48 -15.05
C ASP A 15 -16.86 -3.83 -14.23
N PRO A 16 -16.96 -2.52 -13.95
CA PRO A 16 -15.94 -1.81 -13.20
C PRO A 16 -15.87 -2.33 -11.75
N ILE A 17 -14.64 -2.55 -11.29
CA ILE A 17 -14.33 -2.96 -9.92
C ILE A 17 -14.40 -1.76 -8.98
N LEU A 18 -13.91 -0.59 -9.40
CA LEU A 18 -14.10 0.67 -8.70
C LEU A 18 -15.28 1.41 -9.32
N ARG A 19 -16.21 1.87 -8.49
CA ARG A 19 -17.53 2.37 -8.92
C ARG A 19 -17.80 3.78 -8.38
N GLY A 20 -16.86 4.69 -8.64
CA GLY A 20 -16.92 6.07 -8.14
C GLY A 20 -16.31 6.16 -6.75
N VAL A 21 -15.03 5.83 -6.63
CA VAL A 21 -14.30 5.89 -5.36
C VAL A 21 -13.84 7.32 -5.10
N ASP A 22 -14.18 7.84 -3.91
CA ASP A 22 -13.69 9.09 -3.35
C ASP A 22 -12.85 8.80 -2.10
N LEU A 23 -11.57 9.19 -2.12
CA LEU A 23 -10.63 8.90 -1.04
C LEU A 23 -9.58 10.01 -0.95
N THR A 24 -9.20 10.41 0.25
CA THR A 24 -8.07 11.34 0.47
C THR A 24 -7.13 10.76 1.51
N ALA A 25 -5.82 10.83 1.23
CA ALA A 25 -4.79 10.63 2.25
C ALA A 25 -4.06 11.95 2.50
N ALA A 26 -4.13 12.40 3.74
CA ALA A 26 -3.59 13.69 4.17
C ALA A 26 -2.05 13.69 4.14
N PRO A 27 -1.40 14.84 3.87
CA PRO A 27 0.06 14.95 3.90
C PRO A 27 0.65 14.43 5.22
N GLY A 28 1.64 13.54 5.13
CA GLY A 28 2.33 13.01 6.30
C GLY A 28 1.46 12.17 7.23
N ALA A 29 0.25 11.79 6.81
CA ALA A 29 -0.61 10.88 7.55
C ALA A 29 -0.49 9.45 7.01
N VAL A 30 -0.89 8.49 7.86
CA VAL A 30 -1.11 7.11 7.47
C VAL A 30 -2.62 6.92 7.32
N THR A 31 -3.08 6.65 6.10
CA THR A 31 -4.49 6.34 5.81
C THR A 31 -4.62 4.86 5.50
N CYS A 32 -5.44 4.14 6.26
CA CYS A 32 -5.69 2.72 6.07
C CYS A 32 -7.03 2.46 5.36
N VAL A 33 -6.97 1.78 4.24
CA VAL A 33 -8.13 1.28 3.50
C VAL A 33 -8.41 -0.16 3.91
N VAL A 34 -9.58 -0.38 4.49
CA VAL A 34 -10.06 -1.68 4.95
C VAL A 34 -11.32 -2.08 4.19
N GLY A 35 -11.58 -3.37 4.10
CA GLY A 35 -12.68 -3.90 3.29
C GLY A 35 -12.55 -5.41 3.07
N PRO A 36 -13.63 -6.13 2.72
CA PRO A 36 -13.53 -7.55 2.38
C PRO A 36 -12.68 -7.78 1.11
N ASN A 37 -12.38 -9.05 0.84
CA ASN A 37 -11.75 -9.45 -0.42
C ASN A 37 -12.67 -9.09 -1.59
N GLY A 38 -12.09 -8.58 -2.68
CA GLY A 38 -12.87 -8.12 -3.83
C GLY A 38 -13.46 -6.70 -3.69
N ALA A 39 -13.29 -6.01 -2.56
CA ALA A 39 -13.79 -4.64 -2.39
C ALA A 39 -13.13 -3.59 -3.31
N GLY A 40 -12.06 -3.95 -4.02
CA GLY A 40 -11.34 -3.07 -4.95
C GLY A 40 -10.11 -2.38 -4.37
N LYS A 41 -9.70 -2.69 -3.13
CA LYS A 41 -8.59 -2.02 -2.43
C LYS A 41 -7.27 -2.00 -3.23
N SER A 42 -6.76 -3.15 -3.67
CA SER A 42 -5.54 -3.21 -4.49
C SER A 42 -5.72 -2.58 -5.88
N THR A 43 -6.96 -2.53 -6.39
CA THR A 43 -7.28 -1.85 -7.65
C THR A 43 -7.14 -0.33 -7.51
N VAL A 44 -7.44 0.25 -6.34
CA VAL A 44 -7.15 1.66 -6.03
C VAL A 44 -5.65 1.92 -6.12
N LEU A 45 -4.82 1.09 -5.46
CA LEU A 45 -3.37 1.29 -5.49
C LEU A 45 -2.79 1.16 -6.90
N LYS A 46 -3.24 0.17 -7.68
CA LYS A 46 -2.82 0.00 -9.08
C LYS A 46 -3.19 1.21 -9.94
N ALA A 47 -4.36 1.82 -9.71
CA ALA A 47 -4.75 3.03 -10.41
C ALA A 47 -3.84 4.21 -10.04
N CYS A 48 -3.55 4.40 -8.75
CA CYS A 48 -2.63 5.45 -8.27
C CYS A 48 -1.20 5.29 -8.81
N SER A 49 -0.74 4.06 -9.04
CA SER A 49 0.60 3.76 -9.59
C SER A 49 0.66 3.76 -11.12
N GLY A 50 -0.46 4.00 -11.82
CA GLY A 50 -0.55 3.91 -13.28
C GLY A 50 -0.43 2.48 -13.83
N LEU A 51 -0.48 1.46 -12.97
CA LEU A 51 -0.52 0.05 -13.36
C LEU A 51 -1.91 -0.35 -13.89
N LEU A 52 -2.92 0.46 -13.60
CA LEU A 52 -4.27 0.34 -14.14
C LEU A 52 -4.74 1.72 -14.59
N ARG A 53 -5.12 1.85 -15.86
CA ARG A 53 -5.68 3.10 -16.37
C ARG A 53 -7.14 3.24 -15.89
N PRO A 54 -7.51 4.34 -15.22
CA PRO A 54 -8.91 4.61 -14.89
C PRO A 54 -9.77 4.76 -16.14
N ARG A 55 -11.04 4.35 -16.06
CA ARG A 55 -12.07 4.63 -17.07
C ARG A 55 -12.58 6.06 -16.96
N SER A 56 -12.74 6.55 -15.72
CA SER A 56 -13.09 7.93 -15.40
C SER A 56 -12.67 8.28 -13.97
N GLY A 57 -12.84 9.54 -13.58
CA GLY A 57 -12.39 10.10 -12.30
C GLY A 57 -10.98 10.68 -12.37
N ARG A 58 -10.48 11.17 -11.24
CA ARG A 58 -9.17 11.83 -11.12
C ARG A 58 -8.36 11.27 -9.96
N ILE A 59 -7.04 11.31 -10.10
CA ILE A 59 -6.09 10.97 -9.04
C ILE A 59 -5.11 12.12 -8.94
N LEU A 60 -5.25 12.96 -7.92
CA LEU A 60 -4.47 14.18 -7.75
C LEU A 60 -3.37 13.96 -6.71
N LEU A 61 -2.14 14.36 -7.03
CA LEU A 61 -1.04 14.48 -6.09
C LEU A 61 -0.70 15.96 -5.92
N ASP A 62 -0.94 16.52 -4.74
CA ASP A 62 -0.77 17.95 -4.46
C ASP A 62 -1.45 18.87 -5.51
N GLY A 63 -2.58 18.40 -6.09
CA GLY A 63 -3.34 19.09 -7.13
C GLY A 63 -3.01 18.68 -8.56
N ASP A 64 -1.87 18.01 -8.80
CA ASP A 64 -1.49 17.53 -10.13
C ASP A 64 -2.18 16.20 -10.47
N ASP A 65 -2.88 16.13 -11.61
CA ASP A 65 -3.54 14.90 -12.05
C ASP A 65 -2.52 13.86 -12.53
N LEU A 66 -2.61 12.67 -11.95
CA LEU A 66 -1.83 11.48 -12.27
C LEU A 66 -2.57 10.51 -13.19
N ALA A 67 -3.88 10.70 -13.38
CA ALA A 67 -4.71 9.76 -14.13
C ALA A 67 -4.21 9.58 -15.57
N GLY A 68 -3.87 8.34 -15.93
CA GLY A 68 -3.41 7.99 -17.28
C GLY A 68 -1.93 8.27 -17.56
N LEU A 69 -1.17 8.80 -16.61
CA LEU A 69 0.28 8.87 -16.72
C LEU A 69 0.91 7.47 -16.69
N ALA A 70 2.05 7.33 -17.36
CA ALA A 70 2.82 6.08 -17.30
C ALA A 70 3.43 5.87 -15.90
N PRO A 71 3.59 4.62 -15.43
CA PRO A 71 4.14 4.33 -14.10
C PRO A 71 5.47 5.03 -13.79
N ALA A 72 6.38 5.10 -14.76
CA ALA A 72 7.67 5.77 -14.58
C ALA A 72 7.54 7.28 -14.31
N GLU A 73 6.50 7.93 -14.84
CA GLU A 73 6.23 9.35 -14.61
C GLU A 73 5.63 9.58 -13.22
N ILE A 74 4.69 8.72 -12.82
CA ILE A 74 4.07 8.73 -11.49
C ILE A 74 5.14 8.53 -10.39
N ILE A 75 6.06 7.60 -10.61
CA ILE A 75 7.18 7.34 -9.70
C ILE A 75 8.08 8.59 -9.56
N ARG A 76 8.39 9.29 -10.65
CA ARG A 76 9.18 10.55 -10.60
C ARG A 76 8.46 11.66 -9.86
N ARG A 77 7.14 11.69 -9.91
CA ARG A 77 6.32 12.65 -9.15
C ARG A 77 6.25 12.33 -7.66
N GLY A 78 6.74 11.16 -7.25
CA GLY A 78 6.91 10.78 -5.86
C GLY A 78 5.82 9.86 -5.32
N VAL A 79 5.09 9.14 -6.17
CA VAL A 79 4.19 8.05 -5.74
C VAL A 79 4.87 6.70 -6.00
N VAL A 80 5.15 5.97 -4.92
CA VAL A 80 5.85 4.69 -4.98
C VAL A 80 4.99 3.60 -4.35
N GLN A 81 4.86 2.45 -5.02
CA GLN A 81 4.12 1.31 -4.49
C GLN A 81 5.06 0.21 -4.02
N VAL A 82 4.82 -0.30 -2.81
CA VAL A 82 5.37 -1.55 -2.30
C VAL A 82 4.32 -2.65 -2.50
N PRO A 83 4.58 -3.65 -3.36
CA PRO A 83 3.61 -4.68 -3.67
C PRO A 83 3.45 -5.69 -2.53
N GLN A 84 2.33 -6.40 -2.55
CA GLN A 84 2.01 -7.47 -1.59
C GLN A 84 3.06 -8.59 -1.58
N HIS A 85 3.50 -9.04 -2.76
CA HIS A 85 4.43 -10.15 -2.91
C HIS A 85 5.58 -9.80 -3.85
N HIS A 86 6.68 -10.54 -3.73
CA HIS A 86 7.83 -10.46 -4.62
C HIS A 86 8.41 -9.05 -4.78
N GLY A 87 8.48 -8.29 -3.68
CA GLY A 87 9.02 -6.94 -3.74
C GLY A 87 10.50 -6.95 -4.14
N LEU A 88 11.31 -7.89 -3.66
CA LEU A 88 12.76 -7.92 -3.94
C LEU A 88 13.16 -8.91 -5.04
N PHE A 89 14.28 -8.60 -5.68
CA PHE A 89 14.99 -9.52 -6.57
C PHE A 89 15.90 -10.44 -5.74
N PRO A 90 15.58 -11.73 -5.59
CA PRO A 90 16.23 -12.62 -4.62
C PRO A 90 17.71 -12.89 -4.93
N ALA A 91 18.07 -12.87 -6.23
CA ALA A 91 19.43 -13.09 -6.70
C ALA A 91 20.36 -11.88 -6.48
N LEU A 92 19.79 -10.68 -6.34
CA LEU A 92 20.54 -9.45 -6.11
C LEU A 92 20.83 -9.26 -4.62
N THR A 93 21.91 -8.56 -4.34
CA THR A 93 22.28 -8.15 -2.99
C THR A 93 21.28 -7.15 -2.40
N VAL A 94 21.32 -6.96 -1.08
CA VAL A 94 20.54 -5.91 -0.40
C VAL A 94 20.85 -4.54 -1.00
N ARG A 95 22.13 -4.23 -1.19
CA ARG A 95 22.55 -2.95 -1.79
C ARG A 95 21.96 -2.76 -3.18
N GLU A 96 22.07 -3.75 -4.05
CA GLU A 96 21.54 -3.69 -5.41
C GLU A 96 20.02 -3.52 -5.41
N ASN A 97 19.31 -4.27 -4.56
CA ASN A 97 17.86 -4.13 -4.40
C ASN A 97 17.47 -2.70 -3.98
N VAL A 98 18.12 -2.14 -2.95
CA VAL A 98 17.82 -0.77 -2.50
C VAL A 98 18.12 0.23 -3.62
N MET A 99 19.28 0.13 -4.27
CA MET A 99 19.67 1.06 -5.35
C MET A 99 18.71 1.05 -6.54
N LEU A 100 18.02 -0.07 -6.83
CA LEU A 100 16.96 -0.11 -7.86
C LEU A 100 15.78 0.81 -7.57
N GLY A 101 15.59 1.24 -6.31
CA GLY A 101 14.60 2.25 -5.96
C GLY A 101 14.78 3.56 -6.73
N ALA A 102 16.03 3.96 -6.99
CA ALA A 102 16.36 5.18 -7.75
C ALA A 102 16.56 4.94 -9.26
N TYR A 103 16.06 3.84 -9.83
CA TYR A 103 16.39 3.45 -11.21
C TYR A 103 15.96 4.48 -12.27
N VAL A 104 14.83 5.16 -12.05
CA VAL A 104 14.34 6.23 -12.95
C VAL A 104 15.27 7.44 -13.00
N GLU A 105 16.16 7.57 -12.01
CA GLU A 105 17.19 8.61 -11.86
C GLU A 105 18.60 7.99 -11.82
N ARG A 106 18.81 6.83 -12.47
CA ARG A 106 20.10 6.10 -12.45
C ARG A 106 21.33 6.89 -12.92
N ARG A 107 21.12 8.01 -13.61
CA ARG A 107 22.20 8.91 -14.06
C ARG A 107 22.74 9.79 -12.93
N GLU A 108 21.94 10.02 -11.89
CA GLU A 108 22.26 10.84 -10.71
C GLU A 108 23.12 10.07 -9.69
N ARG A 109 24.27 9.53 -10.13
CA ARG A 109 25.05 8.55 -9.34
C ARG A 109 25.46 9.06 -7.97
N GLU A 110 25.97 10.28 -7.88
CA GLU A 110 26.43 10.85 -6.61
C GLU A 110 25.28 11.09 -5.63
N ARG A 111 24.18 11.67 -6.13
CA ARG A 111 22.96 11.88 -5.37
C ARG A 111 22.38 10.55 -4.86
N ASN A 112 22.35 9.51 -5.70
CA ASN A 112 21.85 8.20 -5.32
C ASN A 112 22.76 7.51 -4.29
N ARG A 113 24.09 7.70 -4.39
CA ARG A 113 25.06 7.21 -3.41
C ARG A 113 24.86 7.87 -2.03
N ARG A 114 24.66 9.20 -1.99
CA ARG A 114 24.34 9.92 -0.74
C ARG A 114 23.01 9.46 -0.17
N ARG A 115 21.98 9.36 -1.02
CA ARG A 115 20.67 8.87 -0.58
C ARG A 115 20.74 7.46 -0.02
N PHE A 116 21.52 6.56 -0.62
CA PHE A 116 21.73 5.22 -0.06
C PHE A 116 22.33 5.27 1.36
N ALA A 117 23.29 6.16 1.61
CA ALA A 117 23.87 6.32 2.95
C ALA A 117 22.82 6.77 3.97
N GLU A 118 21.99 7.77 3.62
CA GLU A 118 20.85 8.21 4.45
C GLU A 118 19.89 7.04 4.74
N ILE A 119 19.56 6.24 3.73
CA ILE A 119 18.68 5.07 3.90
C ILE A 119 19.31 3.99 4.78
N ALA A 120 20.64 3.81 4.70
CA ALA A 120 21.35 2.83 5.51
C ALA A 120 21.38 3.20 7.01
N GLU A 121 21.30 4.49 7.34
CA GLU A 121 21.12 4.98 8.71
C GLU A 121 19.70 4.71 9.22
N LEU A 122 18.69 4.95 8.39
CA LEU A 122 17.27 4.72 8.73
C LEU A 122 16.93 3.22 8.86
N PHE A 123 17.57 2.37 8.05
CA PHE A 123 17.35 0.93 8.03
C PHE A 123 18.69 0.20 8.24
N PRO A 124 19.11 -0.06 9.50
CA PRO A 124 20.42 -0.65 9.79
C PRO A 124 20.72 -1.94 9.03
N ILE A 125 19.70 -2.75 8.75
CA ILE A 125 19.80 -3.98 7.94
C ILE A 125 20.41 -3.74 6.55
N VAL A 126 20.20 -2.55 5.96
CA VAL A 126 20.74 -2.15 4.66
C VAL A 126 22.26 -1.99 4.73
N ALA A 127 22.78 -1.45 5.84
CA ALA A 127 24.21 -1.35 6.08
C ALA A 127 24.81 -2.71 6.45
N GLU A 128 24.23 -3.37 7.47
CA GLU A 128 24.72 -4.61 8.07
C GLU A 128 24.83 -5.76 7.05
N ARG A 129 23.87 -5.84 6.12
CA ARG A 129 23.77 -6.94 5.15
C ARG A 129 23.86 -6.49 3.70
N ALA A 130 24.49 -5.34 3.45
CA ALA A 130 24.57 -4.73 2.12
C ALA A 130 25.03 -5.69 1.01
N GLY A 131 25.99 -6.58 1.33
CA GLY A 131 26.56 -7.56 0.40
C GLY A 131 25.85 -8.92 0.34
N GLU A 132 24.89 -9.18 1.22
CA GLU A 132 24.14 -10.45 1.21
C GLU A 132 23.04 -10.43 0.15
N ARG A 133 22.74 -11.59 -0.44
CA ARG A 133 21.61 -11.76 -1.34
C ARG A 133 20.28 -11.63 -0.60
N ALA A 134 19.30 -10.97 -1.22
CA ALA A 134 17.97 -10.79 -0.64
C ALA A 134 17.25 -12.12 -0.33
N ALA A 135 17.58 -13.21 -1.05
CA ALA A 135 17.08 -14.55 -0.76
C ALA A 135 17.41 -15.05 0.66
N ASN A 136 18.52 -14.59 1.26
CA ASN A 136 18.99 -15.04 2.57
C ASN A 136 18.35 -14.29 3.75
N LEU A 137 17.56 -13.26 3.47
CA LEU A 137 16.90 -12.46 4.49
C LEU A 137 15.64 -13.16 5.00
N SER A 138 15.30 -12.94 6.29
CA SER A 138 14.00 -13.30 6.84
C SER A 138 12.86 -12.49 6.21
N GLY A 139 11.61 -12.90 6.40
CA GLY A 139 10.44 -12.18 5.86
C GLY A 139 10.39 -10.70 6.31
N GLY A 140 10.60 -10.43 7.59
CA GLY A 140 10.61 -9.06 8.12
C GLY A 140 11.83 -8.23 7.66
N GLN A 141 13.00 -8.87 7.50
CA GLN A 141 14.18 -8.20 6.92
C GLN A 141 13.95 -7.84 5.45
N ARG A 142 13.35 -8.74 4.66
CA ARG A 142 12.97 -8.45 3.27
C ARG A 142 12.03 -7.25 3.20
N ARG A 143 11.02 -7.19 4.07
CA ARG A 143 10.14 -6.01 4.16
C ARG A 143 10.93 -4.74 4.42
N ALA A 144 11.76 -4.69 5.46
CA ALA A 144 12.58 -3.52 5.75
C ALA A 144 13.40 -3.04 4.53
N VAL A 145 13.97 -3.97 3.74
CA VAL A 145 14.69 -3.64 2.50
C VAL A 145 13.75 -3.14 1.39
N GLU A 146 12.52 -3.62 1.27
CA GLU A 146 11.51 -3.09 0.35
C GLU A 146 11.13 -1.63 0.69
N PHE A 147 10.97 -1.32 1.98
CA PHE A 147 10.71 0.04 2.47
C PHE A 147 11.90 0.97 2.23
N ALA A 148 13.11 0.50 2.55
CA ALA A 148 14.36 1.21 2.25
C ALA A 148 14.47 1.55 0.76
N ARG A 149 14.16 0.58 -0.13
CA ARG A 149 14.13 0.80 -1.57
C ARG A 149 13.12 1.85 -1.98
N ALA A 150 11.91 1.85 -1.40
CA ALA A 150 10.88 2.83 -1.71
C ALA A 150 11.32 4.27 -1.39
N LEU A 151 12.10 4.45 -0.33
CA LEU A 151 12.58 5.76 0.11
C LEU A 151 13.74 6.35 -0.71
N MET A 152 14.33 5.58 -1.62
CA MET A 152 15.42 6.07 -2.47
C MET A 152 15.03 7.26 -3.35
N LEU A 153 13.74 7.39 -3.70
CA LEU A 153 13.24 8.50 -4.53
C LEU A 153 12.71 9.69 -3.74
N ARG A 154 12.86 9.70 -2.41
CA ARG A 154 12.20 10.71 -1.54
C ARG A 154 10.70 10.83 -1.87
N PRO A 155 9.94 9.72 -1.79
CA PRO A 155 8.55 9.71 -2.21
C PRO A 155 7.72 10.67 -1.36
N LYS A 156 6.76 11.33 -2.00
CA LYS A 156 5.71 12.08 -1.31
C LYS A 156 4.66 11.14 -0.73
N VAL A 157 4.38 10.05 -1.45
CA VAL A 157 3.37 9.05 -1.11
C VAL A 157 3.94 7.65 -1.29
N VAL A 158 3.78 6.80 -0.28
CA VAL A 158 4.03 5.37 -0.37
C VAL A 158 2.71 4.60 -0.28
N LEU A 159 2.47 3.75 -1.27
CA LEU A 159 1.31 2.88 -1.38
C LEU A 159 1.70 1.48 -0.92
N LEU A 160 0.99 0.92 0.07
CA LEU A 160 1.28 -0.40 0.65
C LEU A 160 0.11 -1.34 0.41
N ASP A 161 0.35 -2.44 -0.30
CA ASP A 161 -0.67 -3.44 -0.62
C ASP A 161 -0.52 -4.67 0.29
N GLU A 162 -1.38 -4.78 1.30
CA GLU A 162 -1.45 -5.90 2.25
C GLU A 162 -0.09 -6.33 2.84
N PRO A 163 0.69 -5.40 3.39
CA PRO A 163 2.07 -5.69 3.78
C PRO A 163 2.17 -6.71 4.93
N SER A 164 1.13 -6.88 5.75
CA SER A 164 1.12 -7.79 6.90
C SER A 164 0.84 -9.27 6.59
N VAL A 165 0.39 -9.58 5.37
CA VAL A 165 -0.02 -10.94 4.99
C VAL A 165 1.16 -11.92 5.07
N GLY A 166 0.93 -13.06 5.72
CA GLY A 166 1.92 -14.13 5.88
C GLY A 166 3.08 -13.80 6.84
N LEU A 167 3.06 -12.66 7.52
CA LEU A 167 4.09 -12.29 8.48
C LEU A 167 3.84 -12.87 9.88
N ASP A 168 4.88 -13.40 10.49
CA ASP A 168 4.89 -13.76 11.91
C ASP A 168 4.84 -12.51 12.83
N PRO A 169 4.58 -12.66 14.14
CA PRO A 169 4.47 -11.52 15.06
C PRO A 169 5.72 -10.63 15.14
N ARG A 170 6.92 -11.19 14.99
CA ARG A 170 8.17 -10.41 15.00
C ARG A 170 8.29 -9.59 13.73
N ALA A 171 8.01 -10.19 12.58
CA ALA A 171 8.01 -9.50 11.29
C ALA A 171 6.96 -8.39 11.22
N ARG A 172 5.77 -8.57 11.83
CA ARG A 172 4.77 -7.50 11.95
C ARG A 172 5.25 -6.30 12.77
N ARG A 173 5.98 -6.52 13.86
CA ARG A 173 6.60 -5.43 14.63
C ARG A 173 7.64 -4.67 13.81
N GLN A 174 8.45 -5.38 13.03
CA GLN A 174 9.42 -4.77 12.12
C GLN A 174 8.74 -3.96 11.02
N LEU A 175 7.64 -4.47 10.46
CA LEU A 175 6.81 -3.75 9.50
C LEU A 175 6.22 -2.46 10.10
N ALA A 176 5.65 -2.54 11.31
CA ALA A 176 5.12 -1.38 12.02
C ALA A 176 6.21 -0.31 12.26
N ALA A 177 7.41 -0.73 12.69
CA ALA A 177 8.55 0.17 12.85
C ALA A 177 8.94 0.84 11.52
N ALA A 178 9.02 0.08 10.42
CA ALA A 178 9.36 0.62 9.11
C ALA A 178 8.32 1.64 8.60
N ILE A 179 7.02 1.40 8.83
CA ILE A 179 5.94 2.35 8.51
C ILE A 179 6.08 3.60 9.39
N GLY A 180 6.40 3.43 10.68
CA GLY A 180 6.72 4.54 11.58
C GLY A 180 7.86 5.40 11.07
N THR A 181 8.95 4.79 10.59
CA THR A 181 10.09 5.50 9.97
C THR A 181 9.67 6.27 8.72
N LEU A 182 8.86 5.67 7.82
CA LEU A 182 8.33 6.41 6.66
C LEU A 182 7.57 7.66 7.09
N ASN A 183 6.69 7.50 8.08
CA ASN A 183 5.82 8.56 8.53
C ASN A 183 6.60 9.67 9.25
N SER A 184 7.62 9.33 10.05
CA SER A 184 8.51 10.33 10.68
C SER A 184 9.34 11.12 9.67
N GLU A 185 9.62 10.55 8.49
CA GLU A 185 10.24 11.26 7.35
C GLU A 185 9.25 12.17 6.61
N GLY A 186 8.02 12.34 7.11
CA GLY A 186 6.97 13.17 6.52
C GLY A 186 6.29 12.54 5.30
N VAL A 187 6.53 11.26 5.02
CA VAL A 187 5.95 10.56 3.88
C VAL A 187 4.47 10.26 4.16
N THR A 188 3.62 10.55 3.19
CA THR A 188 2.20 10.14 3.24
C THR A 188 2.11 8.64 2.95
N VAL A 189 1.38 7.88 3.77
CA VAL A 189 1.24 6.43 3.57
C VAL A 189 -0.22 6.09 3.31
N LEU A 190 -0.50 5.45 2.18
CA LEU A 190 -1.80 4.83 1.91
C LEU A 190 -1.63 3.32 1.97
N ILE A 191 -2.18 2.71 3.01
CA ILE A 191 -2.08 1.27 3.24
C ILE A 191 -3.41 0.58 3.00
N VAL A 192 -3.41 -0.44 2.16
CA VAL A 192 -4.53 -1.38 2.04
C VAL A 192 -4.24 -2.57 2.94
N GLU A 193 -5.18 -2.93 3.81
CA GLU A 193 -5.02 -4.08 4.70
C GLU A 193 -6.28 -4.95 4.75
N GLN A 194 -6.05 -6.26 4.83
CA GLN A 194 -7.08 -7.23 5.23
C GLN A 194 -7.09 -7.42 6.74
N ASN A 195 -5.93 -7.31 7.39
CA ASN A 195 -5.85 -7.34 8.84
C ASN A 195 -6.25 -5.97 9.39
N VAL A 196 -7.55 -5.77 9.54
CA VAL A 196 -8.16 -4.51 9.99
C VAL A 196 -7.52 -4.01 11.29
N LYS A 197 -7.39 -4.88 12.30
CA LYS A 197 -6.79 -4.49 13.59
C LYS A 197 -5.35 -3.98 13.44
N PHE A 198 -4.54 -4.68 12.66
CA PHE A 198 -3.15 -4.27 12.41
C PHE A 198 -3.09 -2.95 11.63
N GLY A 199 -3.80 -2.85 10.50
CA GLY A 199 -3.82 -1.65 9.67
C GLY A 199 -4.29 -0.41 10.44
N LEU A 200 -5.39 -0.52 11.19
CA LEU A 200 -5.92 0.58 11.99
C LEU A 200 -5.01 0.98 13.15
N SER A 201 -4.27 0.03 13.75
CA SER A 201 -3.33 0.36 14.83
C SER A 201 -2.15 1.24 14.39
N LEU A 202 -1.91 1.34 13.08
CA LEU A 202 -0.85 2.17 12.49
C LEU A 202 -1.39 3.46 11.85
N ALA A 203 -2.70 3.57 11.70
CA ALA A 203 -3.32 4.59 10.88
C ALA A 203 -3.78 5.79 11.71
N HIS A 204 -3.76 6.95 11.06
CA HIS A 204 -4.40 8.16 11.54
C HIS A 204 -5.86 8.19 11.07
N ASP A 205 -6.06 7.86 9.79
CA ASP A 205 -7.36 7.85 9.12
C ASP A 205 -7.70 6.46 8.59
N ALA A 206 -8.98 6.12 8.58
CA ALA A 206 -9.52 4.89 8.03
C ALA A 206 -10.52 5.16 6.92
N VAL A 207 -10.47 4.32 5.88
CA VAL A 207 -11.44 4.30 4.78
C VAL A 207 -11.99 2.89 4.64
N VAL A 208 -13.30 2.76 4.75
CA VAL A 208 -14.00 1.48 4.59
C VAL A 208 -14.51 1.36 3.17
N MET A 209 -14.10 0.30 2.48
CA MET A 209 -14.52 -0.02 1.11
C MET A 209 -15.32 -1.31 1.05
N GLU A 210 -16.39 -1.30 0.25
CA GLU A 210 -17.17 -2.48 -0.11
C GLU A 210 -17.72 -2.33 -1.53
N GLY A 211 -17.74 -3.44 -2.30
CA GLY A 211 -18.36 -3.45 -3.62
C GLY A 211 -17.83 -2.39 -4.61
N GLY A 212 -16.57 -1.97 -4.45
CA GLY A 212 -15.97 -0.94 -5.29
C GLY A 212 -16.27 0.50 -4.91
N LYS A 213 -16.85 0.75 -3.73
CA LYS A 213 -17.21 2.09 -3.25
C LYS A 213 -16.63 2.34 -1.87
N VAL A 214 -16.49 3.62 -1.52
CA VAL A 214 -16.20 4.03 -0.14
C VAL A 214 -17.51 4.17 0.61
N LEU A 215 -17.63 3.44 1.72
CA LEU A 215 -18.80 3.50 2.59
C LEU A 215 -18.65 4.56 3.67
N ARG A 216 -17.43 4.69 4.20
CA ARG A 216 -17.12 5.58 5.33
C ARG A 216 -15.66 5.99 5.32
N SER A 217 -15.41 7.23 5.70
CA SER A 217 -14.08 7.74 6.06
C SER A 217 -14.17 8.36 7.46
N CYS A 218 -13.21 8.03 8.34
CA CYS A 218 -13.21 8.49 9.73
C CYS A 218 -11.81 8.35 10.34
N PRO A 219 -11.53 8.98 11.49
CA PRO A 219 -10.32 8.69 12.26
C PRO A 219 -10.20 7.19 12.55
N ALA A 220 -9.00 6.63 12.41
CA ALA A 220 -8.77 5.21 12.65
C ALA A 220 -9.09 4.75 14.10
N PRO A 221 -8.81 5.55 15.16
CA PRO A 221 -9.20 5.19 16.52
C PRO A 221 -10.72 5.01 16.68
N ASP A 222 -11.52 5.84 16.00
CA ASP A 222 -12.98 5.77 16.06
C ASP A 222 -13.49 4.46 15.45
N LEU A 223 -12.93 4.05 14.31
CA LEU A 223 -13.29 2.79 13.67
C LEU A 223 -12.81 1.58 14.48
N LEU A 224 -11.65 1.67 15.14
CA LEU A 224 -11.11 0.61 15.96
C LEU A 224 -11.95 0.37 17.24
N ALA A 225 -12.53 1.44 17.78
CA ALA A 225 -13.42 1.40 18.95
C ALA A 225 -14.87 1.01 18.62
N ASP A 226 -15.25 1.01 17.34
CA ASP A 226 -16.61 0.70 16.89
C ASP A 226 -16.96 -0.79 17.11
N PRO A 227 -17.94 -1.13 17.96
CA PRO A 227 -18.35 -2.52 18.19
C PRO A 227 -18.85 -3.23 16.93
N GLY A 228 -19.43 -2.47 15.98
CA GLY A 228 -19.94 -3.00 14.70
C GLY A 228 -18.83 -3.43 13.74
N MET A 229 -17.60 -2.98 13.94
CA MET A 229 -16.43 -3.36 13.12
C MET A 229 -16.15 -4.86 13.20
N ALA A 230 -16.32 -5.46 14.39
CA ALA A 230 -16.15 -6.90 14.56
C ALA A 230 -17.20 -7.70 13.77
N ALA A 231 -18.43 -7.23 13.71
CA ALA A 231 -19.49 -7.89 12.94
C ALA A 231 -19.25 -7.79 11.42
N LEU A 232 -18.79 -6.63 10.92
CA LEU A 232 -18.58 -6.38 9.50
C LEU A 232 -17.32 -7.03 8.91
N PHE A 233 -16.25 -7.20 9.71
CA PHE A 233 -14.95 -7.67 9.22
C PHE A 233 -14.39 -8.93 9.90
N LEU A 234 -14.94 -9.34 11.05
CA LEU A 234 -14.55 -10.56 11.78
C LEU A 234 -15.66 -11.62 11.81
N GLY A 235 -16.90 -11.26 11.45
CA GLY A 235 -18.01 -12.17 11.26
C GLY A 235 -17.91 -12.88 9.91
N GLY A 236 -17.57 -14.17 9.93
CA GLY A 236 -17.54 -15.02 8.75
C GLY A 236 -18.85 -14.97 7.98
N GLY A 237 -18.76 -15.06 6.65
CA GLY A 237 -19.93 -15.14 5.77
C GLY A 237 -20.86 -16.28 6.18
N ALA A 238 -21.91 -15.92 6.92
CA ALA A 238 -23.16 -16.63 6.99
C ALA A 238 -24.21 -15.66 6.45
N GLY A 239 -24.73 -15.94 5.26
CA GLY A 239 -25.72 -15.08 4.62
C GLY A 239 -26.04 -15.41 3.17
N GLY A 240 -26.12 -16.70 2.83
CA GLY A 240 -26.72 -17.20 1.59
C GLY A 240 -27.70 -18.31 1.93
N GLY A 241 -28.66 -18.05 2.82
CA GLY A 241 -29.77 -18.95 3.10
C GLY A 241 -30.76 -18.93 1.94
N GLY A 242 -30.60 -19.87 1.01
CA GLY A 242 -31.67 -20.33 0.14
C GLY A 242 -32.32 -21.54 0.78
N ASP A 243 -33.48 -21.34 1.38
CA ASP A 243 -34.37 -22.40 1.86
C ASP A 243 -35.02 -23.04 0.62
N GLU A 244 -34.53 -24.19 0.17
CA GLU A 244 -35.21 -25.01 -0.84
C GLU A 244 -36.20 -25.94 -0.13
N PRO A 245 -37.51 -25.86 -0.42
CA PRO A 245 -38.46 -26.83 0.12
C PRO A 245 -38.20 -28.18 -0.56
N LYS A 246 -37.94 -29.20 0.26
CA LYS A 246 -38.00 -30.61 -0.15
C LYS A 246 -39.41 -30.92 -0.63
N GLY A 247 -39.57 -31.09 -1.94
CA GLY A 247 -40.75 -31.70 -2.52
C GLY A 247 -40.67 -33.21 -2.39
N ASP A 248 -41.68 -33.79 -1.74
CA ASP A 248 -42.01 -35.21 -1.82
C ASP A 248 -42.34 -35.60 -3.27
N ALA A 249 -41.68 -36.65 -3.78
CA ALA A 249 -42.23 -37.63 -4.72
C ALA A 249 -41.38 -38.91 -4.69
#